data_AF-A0A0D7NFM9-F1
#
_entry.id   AF-A0A0D7NFM9-F1
#
_cell.length_a   1.000
_cell.length_b   1.000
_cell.length_c   1.000
_cell.angle_alpha   90.00
_cell.angle_beta   90.00
_cell.angle_gamma   90.00
#
_symmetry.space_group_name_H-M   'P 1'
#
loop_
_entity.id
_entity.type
_entity.pdbx_description
1 polymer ?
#
loop_
_entity_poly.entity_id
_entity_poly.type
_entity_poly.pdbx_seq_one_letter_code
_entity_poly.pdbx_strand_id
1 'polypeptide(L)'
;MNYALAKELDDAGFPYISRIGRPMMAISIFQHPDLPDIPIPTLEELCGTLGDKLQAIVRRRSGYWVATHTSSSLEGDGHDPYEALARLWLLTKDE
;
A
#
# COMPACT_ATOMS: atom_id res chain seq x y z
N MET A 1 4.82 -4.80 5.46
CA MET A 1 5.16 -4.45 4.08
C MET A 1 6.52 -5.04 3.79
N ASN A 2 6.59 -5.99 2.87
CA ASN A 2 7.84 -6.60 2.45
C ASN A 2 8.31 -6.05 1.09
N TYR A 3 9.55 -6.35 0.72
CA TYR A 3 10.16 -5.88 -0.52
C TYR A 3 9.38 -6.33 -1.76
N ALA A 4 8.90 -7.58 -1.77
CA ALA A 4 8.17 -8.11 -2.92
C ALA A 4 6.86 -7.34 -3.18
N LEU A 5 6.11 -7.00 -2.13
CA LEU A 5 4.88 -6.23 -2.25
C LEU A 5 5.17 -4.75 -2.60
N ALA A 6 6.23 -4.16 -2.03
CA ALA A 6 6.66 -2.82 -2.42
C ALA A 6 7.05 -2.78 -3.91
N LYS A 7 7.74 -3.82 -4.39
CA LYS A 7 8.08 -3.97 -5.80
C LYS A 7 6.84 -4.12 -6.68
N GLU A 8 5.89 -4.94 -6.25
CA GLU A 8 4.64 -5.14 -6.98
C GLU A 8 3.84 -3.84 -7.13
N LEU A 9 3.83 -2.99 -6.09
CA LEU A 9 3.24 -1.65 -6.16
C LEU A 9 3.98 -0.75 -7.16
N ASP A 10 5.31 -0.72 -7.11
CA ASP A 10 6.14 0.08 -8.02
C ASP A 10 5.94 -0.36 -9.48
N ASP A 11 5.99 -1.67 -9.75
CA ASP A 11 5.75 -2.26 -11.07
C ASP A 11 4.31 -1.98 -11.56
N ALA A 12 3.34 -1.91 -10.65
CA ALA A 12 1.95 -1.55 -10.94
C ALA A 12 1.72 -0.04 -11.10
N GLY A 13 2.75 0.79 -10.91
CA GLY A 13 2.67 2.24 -11.09
C GLY A 13 1.99 2.97 -9.94
N PHE A 14 2.17 2.51 -8.69
CA PHE A 14 1.59 3.18 -7.53
C PHE A 14 1.97 4.68 -7.49
N PRO A 15 1.01 5.60 -7.35
CA PRO A 15 1.28 7.03 -7.43
C PRO A 15 1.82 7.54 -6.08
N TYR A 16 3.13 7.45 -5.88
CA TYR A 16 3.81 8.01 -4.71
C TYR A 16 3.64 9.54 -4.67
N ILE A 17 3.03 10.06 -3.60
CA ILE A 17 2.72 11.49 -3.46
C ILE A 17 3.70 12.12 -2.47
N SER A 18 4.63 12.90 -3.00
CA SER A 18 5.39 13.77 -2.13
C SER A 18 4.50 14.89 -1.56
N ARG A 19 4.42 14.99 -0.22
CA ARG A 19 3.65 16.02 0.51
C ARG A 19 4.01 17.48 0.16
N ILE A 20 4.97 17.77 -0.73
CA ILE A 20 5.51 19.12 -0.94
C ILE A 20 5.91 19.45 -2.39
N GLY A 21 5.47 18.68 -3.39
CA GLY A 21 5.87 18.92 -4.80
C GLY A 21 7.38 18.74 -5.06
N ARG A 22 8.08 18.05 -4.15
CA ARG A 22 9.47 17.60 -4.31
C ARG A 22 9.45 16.12 -4.02
N PRO A 23 9.91 15.23 -4.93
CA PRO A 23 9.89 13.79 -4.71
C PRO A 23 10.38 13.52 -3.28
N MET A 24 9.47 13.04 -2.44
CA MET A 24 9.83 12.63 -1.09
C MET A 24 10.89 11.56 -1.35
N MET A 25 12.06 11.68 -0.73
CA MET A 25 13.00 10.55 -0.73
C MET A 25 12.18 9.41 -0.19
N ALA A 26 11.72 8.54 -1.08
CA ALA A 26 11.02 7.36 -0.69
C ALA A 26 11.97 6.67 0.25
N ILE A 27 11.52 6.43 1.48
CA ILE A 27 12.37 5.84 2.48
C ILE A 27 12.56 4.41 2.02
N SER A 28 13.61 4.17 1.22
CA SER A 28 14.06 2.83 0.87
C SER A 28 14.60 2.24 2.17
N ILE A 29 13.74 1.52 2.88
CA ILE A 29 14.13 0.78 4.07
C ILE A 29 14.76 -0.57 3.72
N PHE A 30 14.66 -0.99 2.46
CA PHE A 30 15.36 -2.18 1.97
C PHE A 30 16.76 -1.80 1.50
N GLN A 31 17.61 -1.42 2.45
CA GLN A 31 19.05 -1.28 2.21
C GLN A 31 19.69 -2.67 2.09
N HIS A 32 19.33 -3.42 1.05
CA HIS A 32 20.01 -4.65 0.70
C HIS A 32 20.98 -4.32 -0.44
N PRO A 33 22.29 -4.62 -0.33
CA PRO A 33 23.28 -4.20 -1.31
C PRO A 33 23.02 -4.71 -2.74
N ASP A 34 22.24 -5.79 -2.86
CA ASP A 34 21.91 -6.44 -4.14
C ASP A 34 20.50 -6.11 -4.67
N LEU A 35 19.69 -5.34 -3.94
CA LEU A 35 18.33 -5.00 -4.38
C LEU A 35 18.26 -3.51 -4.73
N PRO A 36 17.56 -3.13 -5.81
CA PRO A 36 17.30 -1.72 -6.09
C PRO A 36 16.52 -1.09 -4.93
N ASP A 37 16.78 0.20 -4.71
CA ASP A 37 15.99 0.99 -3.78
C ASP A 37 14.56 1.11 -4.30
N ILE A 38 13.61 0.50 -3.58
CA ILE A 38 12.19 0.53 -3.93
C ILE A 38 11.44 1.43 -2.96
N PRO A 39 10.64 2.38 -3.48
CA PRO A 39 9.84 3.25 -2.66
C PRO A 39 8.75 2.48 -1.88
N ILE A 40 8.60 2.79 -0.59
CA ILE A 40 7.50 2.28 0.22
C ILE A 40 6.49 3.39 0.45
N PRO A 41 5.20 3.16 0.13
CA PRO A 41 4.19 4.17 0.39
C PRO A 41 3.89 4.27 1.88
N THR A 42 3.64 5.49 2.32
CA THR A 42 3.12 5.80 3.65
C THR A 42 1.66 5.36 3.78
N LEU A 43 1.17 5.24 5.02
CA LEU A 43 -0.27 4.98 5.23
C LEU A 43 -1.13 6.10 4.65
N GLU A 44 -0.69 7.36 4.73
CA GLU A 44 -1.43 8.48 4.16
C GLU A 44 -1.51 8.42 2.63
N GLU A 45 -0.45 7.98 1.94
CA GLU A 45 -0.49 7.75 0.49
C GLU A 45 -1.42 6.59 0.14
N LEU A 46 -1.32 5.45 0.84
CA LEU A 46 -2.20 4.31 0.63
C LEU A 46 -3.68 4.68 0.84
N CYS A 47 -4.00 5.34 1.96
CA CYS A 47 -5.35 5.81 2.23
C CYS A 47 -5.78 6.90 1.25
N GLY A 48 -4.89 7.80 0.86
CA GLY A 48 -5.19 8.91 -0.05
C GLY A 48 -5.49 8.44 -1.48
N THR A 49 -4.76 7.42 -1.96
CA THR A 49 -4.98 6.82 -3.29
C THR A 49 -6.25 5.99 -3.35
N LEU A 50 -6.61 5.29 -2.26
CA LEU A 50 -7.90 4.62 -2.16
C LEU A 50 -9.05 5.63 -1.98
N GLY A 51 -8.85 6.70 -1.21
CA GLY A 51 -9.87 7.75 -1.02
C GLY A 51 -11.23 7.18 -0.60
N ASP A 52 -12.28 7.56 -1.32
CA ASP A 52 -13.67 7.12 -1.07
C ASP A 52 -13.90 5.63 -1.37
N LYS A 53 -12.93 4.95 -2.01
CA LYS A 53 -12.97 3.50 -2.24
C LYS A 53 -12.64 2.70 -0.97
N LEU A 54 -11.99 3.30 0.03
CA LEU A 54 -11.67 2.62 1.30
C LEU A 54 -12.84 2.72 2.29
N GLN A 55 -13.43 1.58 2.64
CA GLN A 55 -14.50 1.52 3.63
C GLN A 55 -13.96 1.49 5.06
N ALA A 56 -13.05 0.56 5.31
CA ALA A 56 -12.52 0.31 6.63
C ALA A 56 -11.17 -0.40 6.56
N ILE A 57 -10.37 -0.21 7.59
CA ILE A 57 -9.20 -1.03 7.88
C ILE A 57 -9.29 -1.53 9.31
N VAL A 58 -9.32 -2.84 9.50
CA VAL A 58 -9.59 -3.47 10.79
C VAL A 58 -8.61 -4.59 11.09
N ARG A 59 -8.22 -4.71 12.36
CA ARG A 59 -7.46 -5.87 12.84
C ARG A 59 -8.42 -6.97 13.26
N ARG A 60 -8.37 -8.13 12.60
CA ARG A 60 -9.16 -9.32 12.93
C ARG A 60 -8.60 -10.00 14.18
N ARG A 61 -9.42 -10.83 14.83
CA ARG A 61 -9.02 -11.62 16.02
C ARG A 61 -7.85 -12.56 15.76
N SER A 62 -7.65 -12.97 14.51
CA SER A 62 -6.49 -13.76 14.07
C SER A 62 -5.17 -12.98 14.12
N GLY A 63 -5.20 -11.68 14.35
CA GLY A 63 -4.03 -10.80 14.36
C GLY A 63 -3.74 -10.12 13.03
N TYR A 64 -4.33 -10.60 11.94
CA TYR A 64 -4.22 -10.03 10.59
C TYR A 64 -5.04 -8.75 10.44
N TRP A 65 -4.57 -7.87 9.57
CA TRP A 65 -5.26 -6.66 9.13
C TRP A 65 -6.01 -6.93 7.84
N VAL A 66 -7.19 -6.31 7.71
CA VAL A 66 -7.99 -6.36 6.49
C VAL A 66 -8.47 -4.96 6.15
N ALA A 67 -8.24 -4.54 4.91
CA ALA A 67 -8.77 -3.34 4.31
C ALA A 67 -9.90 -3.73 3.35
N THR A 68 -11.04 -3.04 3.41
CA THR A 68 -12.25 -3.38 2.66
C THR A 68 -12.65 -2.25 1.72
N HIS A 69 -13.07 -2.61 0.50
CA HIS A 69 -13.58 -1.65 -0.49
C HIS A 69 -15.02 -1.20 -0.18
N THR A 70 -15.41 0.02 -0.54
CA THR A 70 -16.75 0.56 -0.27
C THR A 70 -17.86 -0.03 -1.13
N SER A 71 -17.56 -0.40 -2.38
CA SER A 71 -18.58 -0.78 -3.37
C SER A 71 -18.45 -2.22 -3.89
N SER A 72 -17.42 -2.95 -3.47
CA SER A 72 -17.17 -4.33 -3.92
C SER A 72 -16.88 -5.24 -2.73
N SER A 73 -16.93 -6.56 -2.95
CA SER A 73 -16.51 -7.55 -1.95
C SER A 73 -14.99 -7.73 -1.91
N LEU A 74 -14.22 -6.77 -2.44
CA LEU A 74 -12.76 -6.84 -2.46
C LEU A 74 -12.21 -6.49 -1.07
N GLU A 75 -11.31 -7.35 -0.60
CA GLU A 75 -10.59 -7.20 0.64
C GLU A 75 -9.10 -7.40 0.38
N GLY A 76 -8.26 -6.52 0.92
CA GLY A 76 -6.82 -6.73 1.02
C GLY A 76 -6.45 -7.18 2.42
N ASP A 77 -5.80 -8.33 2.56
CA ASP A 77 -5.37 -8.89 3.83
C ASP A 77 -3.85 -8.75 4.04
N GLY A 78 -3.40 -8.52 5.28
CA GLY A 78 -1.98 -8.33 5.55
C GLY A 78 -1.60 -8.57 7.00
N HIS A 79 -0.31 -8.72 7.27
CA HIS A 79 0.19 -8.84 8.65
C HIS A 79 0.22 -7.49 9.39
N ASP A 80 0.19 -6.40 8.63
CA ASP A 80 0.18 -5.02 9.11
C ASP A 80 -0.78 -4.18 8.23
N PRO A 81 -1.14 -2.96 8.66
CA PRO A 81 -2.08 -2.15 7.90
C PRO A 81 -1.55 -1.71 6.52
N TYR A 82 -0.24 -1.61 6.32
CA TYR A 82 0.35 -1.22 5.03
C TYR A 82 0.09 -2.31 3.99
N GLU A 83 0.33 -3.58 4.36
CA GLU A 83 0.11 -4.72 3.47
C GLU A 83 -1.36 -4.86 3.06
N ALA A 84 -2.28 -4.71 4.02
CA ALA A 84 -3.71 -4.80 3.77
C ALA A 84 -4.17 -3.73 2.78
N LEU A 85 -3.75 -2.47 2.97
CA LEU A 85 -4.10 -1.37 2.07
C LEU A 85 -3.44 -1.51 0.70
N ALA A 86 -2.16 -1.89 0.65
CA ALA A 86 -1.43 -2.09 -0.60
C ALA A 86 -2.08 -3.16 -1.48
N ARG A 87 -2.46 -4.29 -0.88
CA ARG A 87 -3.16 -5.36 -1.60
C ARG A 87 -4.55 -4.92 -2.06
N LEU A 88 -5.29 -4.18 -1.23
CA LEU A 88 -6.57 -3.62 -1.65
C LEU A 88 -6.41 -2.67 -2.84
N TRP A 89 -5.39 -1.82 -2.82
CA TRP A 89 -5.09 -0.92 -3.93
C TRP A 89 -4.76 -1.71 -5.21
N LEU A 90 -3.90 -2.72 -5.13
CA LEU A 90 -3.55 -3.58 -6.28
C LEU A 90 -4.79 -4.24 -6.90
N LEU A 91 -5.76 -4.64 -6.08
CA LEU A 91 -7.02 -5.24 -6.54
C LEU A 91 -7.97 -4.24 -7.21
N THR A 92 -7.83 -2.93 -6.94
CA THR A 92 -8.81 -1.89 -7.33
C THR A 92 -8.23 -0.84 -8.28
N LYS A 93 -6.95 -0.94 -8.64
CA LYS A 93 -6.22 0.06 -9.45
C LYS A 93 -6.76 0.21 -10.88
N ASP A 94 -7.45 -0.80 -11.40
CA ASP A 94 -8.00 -0.81 -12.77
C ASP A 94 -9.52 -0.52 -12.83
N GLU A 95 -10.13 -0.17 -11.68
CA GLU A 95 -11.54 0.29 -11.57
C GLU A 95 -11.66 1.82 -11.71
#